data_AF-A0A924Q017-F1
#
_entry.id   AF-A0A924Q017-F1
#
_cell.length_a   1.000
_cell.length_b   1.000
_cell.length_c   1.000
_cell.angle_alpha   90.00
_cell.angle_beta   90.00
_cell.angle_gamma   90.00
#
_symmetry.space_group_name_H-M   'P 1'
#
loop_
_entity.id
_entity.type
_entity.pdbx_description
1 polymer ?
#
loop_
_entity_poly.entity_id
_entity_poly.type
_entity_poly.pdbx_seq_one_letter_code
_entity_poly.pdbx_strand_id
1 'polypeptide(L)'
;MRMSLTGAVEIQGIGQALRDGVVDETHLRGEIGAVLLGQVPGRQTAADITVYKSLGHIAQDIATAEAVYQNTLARPEFADVAW
;
A
#
# COMPACT_ATOMS: atom_id res chain seq x y z
N MET A 1 -4.64 18.70 9.29
CA MET A 1 -3.35 18.50 8.62
C MET A 1 -3.65 17.92 7.25
N ARG A 2 -3.42 18.69 6.17
CA ARG A 2 -3.80 18.32 4.79
C ARG A 2 -2.61 17.55 4.23
N MET A 3 -2.68 16.22 4.24
CA MET A 3 -1.65 15.35 3.68
C MET A 3 -1.70 15.56 2.16
N SER A 4 -0.70 16.24 1.57
CA SER A 4 -0.70 16.48 0.13
C SER A 4 -0.39 15.14 -0.56
N LEU A 5 -1.22 14.78 -1.55
CA LEU A 5 -1.10 13.57 -2.37
C LEU A 5 0.19 13.52 -3.22
N THR A 6 1.12 14.45 -2.98
CA THR A 6 2.33 14.68 -3.76
C THR A 6 3.26 13.46 -3.78
N GLY A 7 3.25 12.61 -2.75
CA GLY A 7 4.07 11.40 -2.72
C GLY A 7 3.59 10.27 -3.66
N ALA A 8 2.30 10.22 -4.02
CA ALA A 8 1.75 9.15 -4.85
C ALA A 8 1.90 9.42 -6.37
N VAL A 9 2.19 10.67 -6.75
CA VAL A 9 2.22 11.11 -8.16
C VAL A 9 3.59 10.87 -8.82
N GLU A 10 4.68 10.74 -8.05
CA GLU A 10 6.04 10.65 -8.60
C GLU A 10 6.42 9.25 -9.12
N ILE A 11 5.69 8.19 -8.77
CA ILE A 11 6.13 6.81 -9.04
C ILE A 11 5.26 6.16 -10.12
N GLN A 12 5.95 5.74 -11.18
CA GLN A 12 5.46 5.36 -12.51
C GLN A 12 4.17 4.51 -12.51
N GLY A 13 3.20 4.96 -13.32
CA GLY A 13 1.90 4.33 -13.57
C GLY A 13 0.82 5.36 -13.86
N ILE A 14 0.17 5.88 -12.82
CA ILE A 14 -0.98 6.79 -12.96
C ILE A 14 -0.60 8.20 -13.41
N GLY A 15 0.63 8.64 -13.14
CA GLY A 15 1.11 9.97 -13.52
C GLY A 15 1.06 10.26 -15.02
N GLN A 16 1.24 9.23 -15.88
CA GLN A 16 1.11 9.42 -17.33
C GLN A 16 -0.35 9.60 -17.74
N ALA A 17 -1.28 8.79 -17.20
CA ALA A 17 -2.70 8.92 -17.50
C ALA A 17 -3.28 10.28 -17.05
N LEU A 18 -2.78 10.82 -15.93
CA LEU A 18 -3.08 12.18 -15.48
C LEU A 18 -2.56 13.24 -16.46
N ARG A 19 -1.31 13.10 -16.92
CA ARG A 19 -0.72 14.02 -17.91
C ARG A 19 -1.43 13.98 -19.26
N ASP A 20 -1.85 12.80 -19.69
CA ASP A 20 -2.58 12.59 -20.94
C ASP A 20 -4.07 13.01 -20.84
N GLY A 21 -4.53 13.38 -19.64
CA GLY A 21 -5.91 13.82 -19.40
C GLY A 21 -6.96 12.71 -19.52
N VAL A 22 -6.54 11.44 -19.54
CA VAL A 22 -7.43 10.27 -19.61
C VAL A 22 -8.11 10.01 -18.26
N VAL A 23 -7.45 10.43 -17.17
CA VAL A 23 -8.00 10.48 -15.81
C VAL A 23 -7.60 11.80 -15.15
N ASP A 24 -8.29 12.17 -14.07
CA ASP A 24 -7.98 13.34 -13.25
C ASP A 24 -7.82 12.95 -11.76
N GLU A 25 -7.45 13.90 -10.91
CA GLU A 25 -7.27 13.66 -9.46
C GLU A 25 -8.53 13.15 -8.77
N THR A 26 -9.73 13.43 -9.32
CA THR A 26 -10.99 12.92 -8.76
C THR A 26 -11.16 11.42 -8.94
N HIS A 27 -10.36 10.78 -9.81
CA HIS A 27 -10.34 9.32 -9.95
C HIS A 27 -9.53 8.63 -8.83
N LEU A 28 -8.67 9.37 -8.10
CA LEU A 28 -7.93 8.85 -6.96
C LEU A 28 -8.83 8.83 -5.73
N ARG A 29 -9.21 7.63 -5.26
CA ARG A 29 -10.12 7.48 -4.11
C ARG A 29 -9.44 7.62 -2.76
N GLY A 30 -8.14 7.31 -2.67
CA GLY A 30 -7.36 7.37 -1.44
C GLY A 30 -6.37 6.22 -1.34
N GLU A 31 -5.66 6.16 -0.22
CA GLU A 31 -4.69 5.10 0.05
C GLU A 31 -5.35 3.86 0.67
N ILE A 32 -4.74 2.69 0.47
CA ILE A 32 -5.27 1.42 1.00
C ILE A 32 -5.36 1.40 2.53
N GLY A 33 -4.46 2.12 3.22
CA GLY A 33 -4.52 2.28 4.68
C GLY A 33 -5.75 3.06 5.14
N ALA A 34 -6.16 4.10 4.41
CA ALA A 34 -7.37 4.85 4.72
C ALA A 34 -8.64 4.01 4.50
N VAL A 35 -8.64 3.11 3.51
CA VAL A 35 -9.71 2.12 3.31
C VAL A 35 -9.76 1.13 4.47
N LEU A 36 -8.62 0.58 4.88
CA LEU A 36 -8.52 -0.34 6.01
C LEU A 36 -9.03 0.29 7.32
N LEU A 37 -8.73 1.58 7.53
CA LEU A 37 -9.16 2.34 8.71
C LEU A 37 -10.61 2.86 8.61
N GLY A 38 -11.34 2.56 7.52
CA GLY A 38 -12.72 3.02 7.30
C GLY A 38 -12.87 4.52 7.04
N GLN A 39 -11.78 5.21 6.74
CA GLN A 39 -11.76 6.66 6.47
C GLN A 39 -12.17 6.97 5.02
N VAL A 40 -11.95 6.02 4.11
CA VAL A 40 -12.33 6.08 2.70
C VAL A 40 -13.14 4.82 2.34
N PRO A 41 -14.23 4.92 1.58
CA PRO A 41 -14.99 3.74 1.17
C PRO A 41 -14.16 2.84 0.24
N GLY A 42 -14.23 1.53 0.47
CA GLY A 42 -13.72 0.51 -0.47
C GLY A 42 -14.69 0.29 -1.64
N ARG A 43 -14.76 -0.96 -2.13
CA ARG A 43 -15.78 -1.39 -3.10
C ARG A 43 -17.17 -1.16 -2.52
N GLN A 44 -18.05 -0.50 -3.28
CA GLN A 44 -19.41 -0.17 -2.82
C GLN A 44 -20.47 -1.07 -3.48
N THR A 45 -20.24 -1.48 -4.72
CA THR A 45 -21.17 -2.33 -5.47
C THR A 45 -20.47 -3.49 -6.16
N ALA A 46 -21.26 -4.49 -6.58
CA ALA A 46 -20.75 -5.62 -7.37
C ALA A 46 -20.30 -5.19 -8.78
N ALA A 47 -20.84 -4.09 -9.31
CA ALA A 47 -20.51 -3.58 -10.64
C ALA A 47 -19.21 -2.75 -10.66
N ASP A 48 -18.70 -2.33 -9.49
CA ASP A 48 -17.52 -1.50 -9.41
C ASP A 48 -16.28 -2.23 -9.94
N ILE A 49 -15.51 -1.55 -10.79
CA ILE A 49 -14.14 -1.96 -11.14
C ILE A 49 -13.19 -1.20 -10.24
N THR A 50 -12.46 -1.92 -9.38
CA THR A 50 -11.52 -1.35 -8.42
C THR A 50 -10.09 -1.67 -8.81
N VAL A 51 -9.22 -0.66 -8.83
CA VAL A 51 -7.80 -0.82 -9.10
C VAL A 51 -7.01 -0.40 -7.87
N TYR A 52 -6.14 -1.29 -7.41
CA TYR A 52 -5.12 -0.96 -6.42
C TYR A 52 -3.75 -0.94 -7.12
N LYS A 53 -3.04 0.18 -7.02
CA LYS A 53 -1.69 0.32 -7.55
C LYS A 53 -0.70 0.29 -6.38
N SER A 54 0.08 -0.78 -6.31
CA SER A 54 1.20 -0.88 -5.35
C SER A 54 2.45 -0.16 -5.87
N LEU A 55 3.17 0.48 -4.96
CA LEU A 55 4.49 1.10 -5.14
C LEU A 55 5.55 0.48 -4.20
N GLY A 56 5.15 -0.46 -3.33
CA GLY A 56 5.93 -0.90 -2.17
C GLY A 56 5.83 0.06 -0.98
N HIS A 57 5.88 -0.47 0.24
CA HIS A 57 5.81 0.33 1.47
C HIS A 57 6.67 -0.29 2.57
N ILE A 58 7.70 0.41 3.04
CA ILE A 58 8.69 -0.13 3.99
C ILE A 58 8.07 -0.67 5.29
N ALA A 59 6.98 -0.07 5.77
CA ALA A 59 6.29 -0.60 6.95
C ALA A 59 5.72 -2.02 6.72
N GLN A 60 5.36 -2.39 5.49
CA GLN A 60 4.94 -3.76 5.16
C GLN A 60 6.12 -4.73 5.26
N ASP A 61 7.31 -4.31 4.83
CA ASP A 61 8.52 -5.13 4.92
C ASP A 61 8.91 -5.37 6.39
N ILE A 62 8.92 -4.31 7.21
CA ILE A 62 9.26 -4.40 8.64
C ILE A 62 8.25 -5.27 9.39
N ALA A 63 6.94 -5.06 9.17
CA ALA A 63 5.90 -5.87 9.80
C ALA A 63 6.02 -7.35 9.40
N THR A 64 6.37 -7.62 8.14
CA THR A 64 6.60 -8.98 7.66
C THR A 64 7.84 -9.60 8.30
N ALA A 65 8.94 -8.85 8.39
CA ALA A 65 10.18 -9.30 9.02
C ALA A 65 9.97 -9.64 10.50
N GLU A 66 9.23 -8.80 11.23
CA GLU A 66 8.88 -9.04 12.63
C GLU A 66 8.01 -10.30 12.78
N ALA A 67 6.96 -10.45 11.98
CA ALA A 67 6.11 -11.64 12.00
C ALA A 67 6.90 -12.93 11.69
N VAL A 68 7.79 -12.89 10.70
CA VAL A 68 8.68 -14.03 10.37
C VAL A 68 9.61 -14.32 11.54
N TYR A 69 10.27 -13.31 12.09
CA TYR A 69 11.18 -13.47 13.23
C TYR A 69 10.47 -14.13 14.42
N GLN A 70 9.32 -13.60 14.84
CA GLN A 70 8.53 -14.16 15.94
C GLN A 70 8.13 -15.62 15.70
N ASN A 71 7.75 -15.97 14.47
CA ASN A 71 7.38 -17.33 14.09
C ASN A 71 8.57 -18.32 14.09
N THR A 72 9.81 -17.83 14.15
CA THR A 72 11.02 -18.66 14.17
C THR A 72 11.66 -18.82 15.54
N LEU A 73 11.32 -17.99 16.53
CA LEU A 73 11.98 -17.99 17.85
C LEU A 73 11.94 -19.34 18.60
N ALA A 74 10.88 -20.13 18.42
CA ALA A 74 10.73 -21.43 19.07
C ALA A 74 11.18 -22.62 18.19
N ARG A 75 11.73 -22.36 17.00
CA ARG A 75 11.99 -23.37 15.98
C ARG A 75 13.49 -23.73 15.97
N PRO A 76 13.87 -24.95 16.42
CA PRO A 76 15.26 -25.34 16.58
C PRO A 76 16.05 -25.45 15.26
N GLU A 77 15.37 -25.53 14.12
CA GLU A 77 16.00 -25.52 12.80
C GLU A 77 16.60 -24.17 12.40
N PHE A 78 16.25 -23.08 13.08
CA PHE A 78 16.84 -21.76 12.86
C PHE A 78 17.82 -21.44 13.98
N ALA A 79 19.10 -21.58 13.69
CA ALA A 79 20.16 -21.28 14.66
C ALA A 79 20.30 -19.77 14.86
N ASP A 80 20.48 -19.35 16.12
CA ASP A 80 20.98 -18.02 16.42
C ASP A 80 22.44 -17.95 15.99
N VAL A 81 22.78 -16.95 15.18
CA VAL A 81 24.12 -16.81 14.62
C VAL A 81 24.76 -15.59 15.23
N ALA A 82 25.82 -15.80 16.00
CA ALA A 82 26.62 -14.73 16.59
C ALA A 82 27.55 -14.14 15.52
N TRP A 83 27.00 -13.29 14.65
CA TRP A 83 27.76 -12.44 13.73
C TRP A 83 27.76 -10.99 14.20
#